data_AF-A0A354V1P5-F1
#
_entry.id   AF-A0A354V1P5-F1
#
_cell.length_a   1.000
_cell.length_b   1.000
_cell.length_c   1.000
_cell.angle_alpha   90.00
_cell.angle_beta   90.00
_cell.angle_gamma   90.00
#
_symmetry.space_group_name_H-M   'P 1'
#
loop_
_entity.id
_entity.type
_entity.pdbx_description
1 polymer ?
#
loop_
_entity_poly.entity_id
_entity_poly.type
_entity_poly.pdbx_seq_one_letter_code
_entity_poly.pdbx_strand_id
1 'polypeptide(L)'
;MGKVTGFLEIDRHDRAYEKTEVRLKSFKEFIKPLSAEELNGQAARCMDCGIPFCHNGCPVNNQIPDWNNLVYRDQWEQASINLHSTNNFP
;
A
#
# COMPACT_ATOMS: atom_id res chain seq x y z
N MET A 1 12.13 -0.94 8.94
CA MET A 1 11.21 -0.92 7.77
C MET A 1 10.70 0.49 7.57
N GLY A 2 10.47 0.94 6.32
CA GLY A 2 9.98 2.30 6.05
C GLY A 2 10.91 3.41 6.58
N LYS A 3 10.36 4.62 6.78
CA LYS A 3 11.03 5.72 7.47
C LYS A 3 10.57 5.73 8.93
N VAL A 4 11.50 5.72 9.89
CA VAL A 4 11.20 5.66 11.33
C VAL A 4 10.21 6.73 11.78
N THR A 5 10.34 7.94 11.26
CA THR A 5 9.45 9.08 11.54
C THR A 5 8.39 9.31 10.46
N GLY A 6 8.29 8.42 9.47
CA GLY A 6 7.42 8.58 8.30
C GLY A 6 5.95 8.78 8.66
N PHE A 7 5.46 8.09 9.70
CA PHE A 7 4.08 8.24 10.17
C PHE A 7 3.77 9.59 10.84
N LEU A 8 4.80 10.32 11.30
CA LEU A 8 4.68 11.64 11.93
C LEU A 8 4.78 12.77 10.91
N GLU A 9 5.59 12.57 9.86
CA GLU A 9 5.91 13.62 8.88
C GLU A 9 5.03 13.58 7.64
N ILE A 10 4.51 12.40 7.28
CA ILE A 10 3.72 12.19 6.07
C ILE A 10 2.29 11.99 6.54
N ASP A 11 1.35 12.74 5.96
CA ASP A 11 -0.08 12.55 6.19
C ASP A 11 -0.65 11.44 5.30
N ARG A 12 -1.78 10.87 5.72
CA ARG A 12 -2.37 9.75 5.00
C ARG A 12 -3.01 10.32 3.75
N HIS A 13 -2.63 9.79 2.60
CA HIS A 13 -3.20 10.19 1.33
C HIS A 13 -3.97 9.02 0.72
N ASP A 14 -5.30 9.10 0.80
CA ASP A 14 -6.18 8.12 0.17
C ASP A 14 -6.36 8.43 -1.32
N ARG A 15 -6.68 7.39 -2.10
CA ARG A 15 -6.96 7.51 -3.53
C ARG A 15 -8.22 8.35 -3.76
N ALA A 16 -8.17 9.22 -4.77
CA ALA A 16 -9.34 9.95 -5.22
C ALA A 16 -10.23 9.08 -6.13
N TYR A 17 -11.48 9.51 -6.31
CA TYR A 17 -12.44 8.87 -7.20
C TYR A 17 -12.84 9.82 -8.33
N GLU A 18 -13.25 9.27 -9.47
CA GLU A 18 -13.99 10.06 -10.46
C GLU A 18 -15.32 10.55 -9.89
N LYS A 19 -15.77 11.70 -10.42
CA LYS A 19 -17.04 12.30 -10.02
C LYS A 19 -18.20 11.34 -10.27
N THR A 20 -19.19 11.38 -9.37
CA THR A 20 -20.34 10.47 -9.41
C THR A 20 -21.08 10.51 -10.76
N GLU A 21 -21.25 11.70 -11.34
CA GLU A 21 -21.97 11.90 -12.60
C GLU A 21 -21.24 11.27 -13.80
N VAL A 22 -19.92 11.09 -13.70
CA VAL A 22 -19.09 10.44 -14.72
C VAL A 22 -19.13 8.93 -14.55
N ARG A 23 -18.89 8.42 -13.34
CA ARG A 23 -18.83 6.97 -13.08
C ARG A 23 -20.18 6.25 -13.20
N LEU A 24 -21.30 6.97 -13.18
CA LEU A 24 -22.62 6.38 -13.48
C LEU A 24 -22.83 6.02 -14.96
N LYS A 25 -21.98 6.51 -15.87
CA LYS A 25 -22.11 6.33 -17.32
C LYS A 25 -21.24 5.23 -17.90
N SER A 26 -20.46 4.54 -17.07
CA SER A 26 -19.52 3.51 -17.51
C SER A 26 -19.32 2.43 -16.43
N PHE A 27 -18.91 1.24 -16.85
CA PHE A 27 -18.52 0.14 -15.97
C PHE A 27 -16.99 0.04 -15.80
N LYS A 28 -16.24 1.04 -16.25
CA LYS A 28 -14.78 1.09 -16.10
C LYS A 28 -14.39 1.50 -14.68
N GLU A 29 -13.16 1.14 -14.29
CA GLU A 29 -12.55 1.56 -13.03
C GLU A 29 -12.58 3.09 -12.88
N PHE A 30 -12.87 3.56 -11.67
CA PHE A 30 -13.05 4.98 -11.36
C PHE A 30 -12.16 5.46 -10.20
N ILE A 31 -11.38 4.57 -9.59
CA ILE A 31 -10.36 4.91 -8.60
C ILE A 31 -9.16 5.51 -9.33
N LYS A 32 -8.74 6.70 -8.89
CA LYS A 32 -7.53 7.35 -9.39
C LYS A 32 -6.33 6.81 -8.61
N PRO A 33 -5.36 6.15 -9.27
CA PRO A 33 -4.16 5.68 -8.58
C PRO A 33 -3.35 6.88 -8.07
N LEU A 34 -2.67 6.68 -6.96
CA LEU A 34 -1.62 7.61 -6.52
C LEU A 34 -0.43 7.51 -7.48
N SER A 35 0.34 8.60 -7.60
CA SER A 35 1.63 8.57 -8.28
C SER A 35 2.63 7.64 -7.56
N ALA A 36 3.69 7.24 -8.25
CA ALA A 36 4.73 6.40 -7.66
C ALA A 36 5.40 7.07 -6.43
N GLU A 37 5.62 8.39 -6.50
CA GLU A 37 6.17 9.18 -5.40
C GLU A 37 5.24 9.19 -4.18
N GLU A 38 3.94 9.42 -4.39
CA GLU A 38 2.95 9.36 -3.32
C GLU A 38 2.84 7.96 -2.72
N LEU A 39 2.86 6.90 -3.53
CA LEU A 39 2.86 5.52 -3.04
C LEU A 39 4.09 5.19 -2.21
N ASN A 40 5.28 5.59 -2.67
CA ASN A 40 6.53 5.43 -1.93
C ASN A 40 6.44 6.16 -0.57
N GLY A 41 5.94 7.40 -0.57
CA GLY A 41 5.68 8.16 0.65
C GLY A 41 4.69 7.48 1.60
N GLN A 42 3.59 6.92 1.09
CA GLN A 42 2.64 6.17 1.92
C GLN A 42 3.25 4.87 2.48
N ALA A 43 4.08 4.17 1.70
CA ALA A 43 4.78 2.97 2.16
C ALA A 43 5.82 3.28 3.26
N ALA A 44 6.42 4.47 3.21
CA ALA A 44 7.34 4.97 4.23
C ALA A 44 6.71 5.15 5.61
N ARG A 45 5.36 5.24 5.70
CA ARG A 45 4.63 5.43 6.97
C ARG A 45 4.59 4.19 7.86
N CYS A 46 4.97 3.01 7.38
CA CYS A 46 5.00 1.80 8.19
C CYS A 46 5.94 1.98 9.39
N MET A 47 5.43 1.76 10.61
CA MET A 47 6.15 2.08 11.85
C MET A 47 7.12 0.98 12.33
N ASP A 48 7.20 -0.16 11.64
CA ASP A 48 7.99 -1.31 12.09
C ASP A 48 7.67 -1.72 13.55
N CYS A 49 6.36 -1.94 13.82
CA CYS A 49 5.79 -1.96 15.17
C CYS A 49 6.30 -3.06 16.13
N GLY A 50 7.23 -3.93 15.71
CA GLY A 50 7.67 -5.13 16.43
C GLY A 50 6.64 -6.27 16.43
N ILE A 51 5.40 -5.98 16.84
CA ILE A 51 4.25 -6.90 16.73
C ILE A 51 3.32 -6.39 15.63
N PRO A 52 3.37 -6.97 14.41
CA PRO A 52 2.59 -6.48 13.29
C PRO A 52 1.13 -6.94 13.37
N PHE A 53 0.27 -6.16 14.03
CA PHE A 53 -1.17 -6.43 14.09
C PHE A 53 -1.83 -6.50 12.71
N CYS A 54 -1.30 -5.76 11.73
CA CYS A 54 -1.75 -5.82 10.34
C CYS A 54 -1.60 -7.22 9.73
N HIS A 55 -0.50 -7.92 10.01
CA HIS A 55 -0.24 -9.28 9.53
C HIS A 55 -1.25 -10.26 10.13
N ASN A 56 -1.43 -10.24 11.45
CA ASN A 56 -2.39 -11.10 12.15
C ASN A 56 -3.85 -10.80 11.81
N GLY A 57 -4.16 -9.55 11.42
CA GLY A 57 -5.48 -9.15 10.96
C GLY A 57 -5.80 -9.59 9.53
N CYS A 58 -4.79 -10.00 8.76
CA CYS A 58 -4.97 -10.49 7.40
C CYS A 58 -5.26 -12.00 7.42
N PRO A 59 -6.40 -12.48 6.89
CA PRO A 59 -6.76 -13.91 6.94
C PRO A 59 -5.77 -14.84 6.22
N VAL A 60 -5.03 -14.31 5.23
CA VAL A 60 -4.01 -15.04 4.47
C VAL A 60 -2.59 -14.79 5.00
N ASN A 61 -2.47 -14.12 6.16
CA ASN A 61 -1.20 -13.82 6.82
C ASN A 61 -0.21 -13.14 5.87
N ASN A 62 -0.66 -12.16 5.09
CA ASN A 62 0.26 -11.43 4.25
C ASN A 62 1.27 -10.65 5.13
N GLN A 63 2.56 -10.76 4.82
CA GLN A 63 3.71 -10.07 5.43
C GLN A 63 3.75 -8.52 5.21
N ILE A 64 2.68 -7.79 5.58
CA ILE A 64 2.45 -6.36 5.21
C ILE A 64 3.63 -5.41 5.43
N PRO A 65 4.35 -5.49 6.55
CA PRO A 65 5.51 -4.62 6.76
C PRO A 65 6.63 -4.82 5.73
N ASP A 66 6.80 -6.05 5.21
CA ASP A 66 7.91 -6.42 4.34
C ASP A 66 7.78 -5.82 2.95
N TRP A 67 6.66 -6.03 2.25
CA TRP A 67 6.50 -5.42 0.92
C TRP A 67 6.31 -3.90 0.99
N ASN A 68 5.76 -3.33 2.07
CA ASN A 68 5.77 -1.87 2.24
C ASN A 68 7.20 -1.33 2.32
N ASN A 69 8.09 -2.01 3.04
CA ASN A 69 9.50 -1.63 3.07
C ASN A 69 10.20 -1.81 1.72
N LEU A 70 9.85 -2.85 0.95
CA LEU A 70 10.36 -3.06 -0.41
C LEU A 70 9.87 -1.96 -1.36
N VAL A 71 8.59 -1.58 -1.30
CA VAL A 71 8.02 -0.45 -2.06
C VAL A 71 8.73 0.86 -1.72
N TYR A 72 8.95 1.14 -0.44
CA TYR A 72 9.69 2.34 -0.01
C TYR A 72 11.13 2.39 -0.55
N ARG A 73 11.73 1.21 -0.82
CA ARG A 73 13.07 1.08 -1.43
C ARG A 73 13.04 0.97 -2.96
N ASP A 74 11.89 1.20 -3.58
CA ASP A 74 11.65 1.04 -5.02
C ASP A 74 11.93 -0.37 -5.57
N GLN A 75 11.86 -1.39 -4.72
CA GLN A 75 12.06 -2.81 -5.06
C GLN A 75 10.72 -3.49 -5.40
N TRP A 76 10.04 -2.97 -6.41
CA TRP A 76 8.66 -3.35 -6.77
C TRP A 76 8.48 -4.82 -7.15
N GLU A 77 9.45 -5.40 -7.87
CA GLU A 77 9.39 -6.82 -8.24
C GLU A 77 9.44 -7.72 -7.02
N GLN A 78 10.38 -7.45 -6.09
CA GLN A 78 10.50 -8.20 -4.84
C GLN A 78 9.28 -7.98 -3.94
N ALA A 79 8.72 -6.77 -3.91
CA ALA A 79 7.48 -6.48 -3.21
C ALA A 79 6.32 -7.34 -3.73
N SER A 80 6.20 -7.47 -5.06
CA SER A 80 5.20 -8.33 -5.70
C SER A 80 5.42 -9.81 -5.40
N ILE A 81 6.66 -10.31 -5.48
CA ILE A 81 7.00 -11.70 -5.13
C ILE A 81 6.64 -11.99 -3.67
N ASN A 82 6.94 -11.08 -2.75
CA ASN A 82 6.61 -11.24 -1.34
C ASN A 82 5.08 -11.28 -1.13
N LEU A 83 4.32 -10.37 -1.73
CA LEU A 83 2.86 -10.34 -1.67
C LEU A 83 2.23 -11.63 -2.24
N HIS A 84 2.75 -12.12 -3.36
CA HIS A 84 2.28 -13.36 -3.98
C HIS A 84 2.66 -14.63 -3.21
N SER A 85 3.64 -14.57 -2.31
CA SER A 85 4.05 -15.74 -1.51
C SER A 85 2.95 -16.22 -0.56
N THR A 86 2.01 -15.35 -0.21
CA THR A 86 0.89 -15.63 0.71
C THR A 86 -0.49 -15.40 0.07
N ASN A 87 -0.58 -14.61 -1.00
CA ASN A 87 -1.83 -14.35 -1.72
C ASN A 87 -1.72 -14.69 -3.21
N ASN A 88 -2.52 -15.63 -3.69
CA ASN A 88 -2.59 -16.00 -5.11
C ASN A 88 -3.38 -15.00 -5.97
N PHE A 89 -4.18 -14.11 -5.36
CA PHE A 89 -4.92 -13.03 -6.04
C PHE A 89 -4.83 -11.71 -5.23
N PRO A 90 -3.67 -11.04 -5.25
CA PRO A 90 -3.47 -9.78 -4.54
C PRO A 90 -4.18 -8.57 -5.15
#